data_AF-A0A7V9USS1-F1
#
_entry.id   AF-A0A7V9USS1-F1
#
_cell.length_a   1.000
_cell.length_b   1.000
_cell.length_c   1.000
_cell.angle_alpha   90.00
_cell.angle_beta   90.00
_cell.angle_gamma   90.00
#
_symmetry.space_group_name_H-M   'P 1'
#
loop_
_entity.id
_entity.type
_entity.pdbx_description
1 polymer ?
#
loop_
_entity_poly.entity_id
_entity_poly.type
_entity_poly.pdbx_seq_one_letter_code
_entity_poly.pdbx_strand_id
1 'polypeptide(L)' 'MDISQFVKDSNYDISLFTQAEIETLAANITAKETNGKTIYNVRCLIRETDIRLKPEEIVRQ' A
#
# COMPACT_ATOMS: atom_id res chain seq x y z
N MET A 1 -7.52 -0.10 8.60
CA MET A 1 -6.72 0.88 7.84
C MET A 1 -7.23 0.81 6.41
N ASP A 2 -7.61 1.94 5.83
CA ASP A 2 -8.34 1.94 4.55
C ASP A 2 -7.37 2.27 3.39
N ILE A 3 -7.12 1.28 2.53
CA ILE A 3 -6.16 1.42 1.42
C ILE A 3 -6.69 2.36 0.34
N SER A 4 -8.01 2.55 0.27
CA SER A 4 -8.67 3.46 -0.68
C SER A 4 -8.09 4.87 -0.61
N GLN A 5 -7.63 5.31 0.57
CA GLN A 5 -7.06 6.63 0.77
C GLN A 5 -5.75 6.86 -0.02
N PHE A 6 -4.99 5.81 -0.29
CA PHE A 6 -3.74 5.91 -1.06
C PHE A 6 -3.99 5.90 -2.56
N VAL A 7 -5.12 5.34 -3.00
CA VAL A 7 -5.50 5.22 -4.41
C VAL A 7 -6.42 6.36 -4.85
N LYS A 8 -7.08 7.03 -3.88
CA LYS A 8 -8.05 8.12 -4.11
C LYS A 8 -7.50 9.31 -4.92
N ASP A 9 -6.21 9.61 -4.76
CA ASP A 9 -5.53 10.71 -5.47
C ASP A 9 -4.79 10.23 -6.73
N SER A 10 -5.09 9.02 -7.21
CA SER A 10 -4.37 8.39 -8.33
C SER A 10 -5.30 7.99 -9.46
N ASN A 11 -4.71 7.73 -10.63
CA ASN A 11 -5.43 7.24 -11.80
C ASN A 11 -5.85 5.75 -11.71
N TYR A 12 -5.70 5.13 -10.54
CA TYR A 12 -6.05 3.74 -10.33
C TYR A 12 -7.37 3.66 -9.57
N ASP A 13 -8.19 2.67 -9.88
CA ASP A 13 -9.47 2.46 -9.21
C ASP A 13 -9.32 1.33 -8.21
N ILE A 14 -9.79 1.53 -6.97
CA ILE A 14 -9.75 0.46 -5.95
C ILE A 14 -10.68 -0.70 -6.29
N SER A 15 -11.64 -0.49 -7.20
CA SER A 15 -12.52 -1.55 -7.72
C SER A 15 -11.76 -2.63 -8.50
N LEU A 16 -10.47 -2.39 -8.84
CA LEU A 16 -9.59 -3.38 -9.45
C LEU A 16 -9.16 -4.49 -8.47
N PHE A 17 -9.33 -4.29 -7.17
CA PHE A 17 -8.91 -5.23 -6.14
C PHE A 17 -10.12 -5.91 -5.50
N THR A 18 -9.99 -7.20 -5.24
CA THR A 18 -10.95 -7.93 -4.42
C THR A 18 -10.77 -7.60 -2.95
N GLN A 19 -11.82 -7.83 -2.15
CA GLN A 19 -11.76 -7.63 -0.71
C GLN A 19 -10.60 -8.41 -0.06
N ALA A 20 -10.34 -9.64 -0.53
CA ALA A 20 -9.27 -10.50 -0.02
C ALA A 20 -7.87 -9.95 -0.35
N GLU A 21 -7.68 -9.38 -1.54
CA GLU A 21 -6.43 -8.71 -1.92
C GLU A 21 -6.19 -7.45 -1.09
N ILE A 22 -7.24 -6.67 -0.84
CA ILE A 22 -7.19 -5.50 0.05
C ILE A 22 -6.79 -5.92 1.46
N GLU A 23 -7.40 -6.96 2.02
CA GLU A 23 -7.05 -7.45 3.36
C GLU A 23 -5.61 -7.98 3.44
N THR A 24 -5.18 -8.71 2.41
CA THR A 24 -3.81 -9.24 2.31
C THR A 24 -2.80 -8.11 2.21
N LEU A 25 -3.07 -7.12 1.36
CA LEU A 25 -2.22 -5.94 1.22
C LEU A 25 -2.16 -5.16 2.54
N ALA A 26 -3.30 -4.94 3.19
CA ALA A 26 -3.39 -4.22 4.45
C ALA A 26 -2.56 -4.89 5.57
N ALA A 27 -2.56 -6.23 5.61
CA ALA A 27 -1.75 -7.00 6.55
C ALA A 27 -0.24 -6.88 6.30
N ASN A 28 0.18 -6.58 5.06
CA ASN A 28 1.57 -6.40 4.67
C ASN A 28 2.04 -4.94 4.73
N ILE A 29 1.16 -3.99 5.08
CA ILE A 29 1.52 -2.58 5.23
C ILE A 29 2.15 -2.35 6.61
N THR A 30 3.32 -1.75 6.60
CA THR A 30 4.09 -1.38 7.79
C THR A 30 4.13 0.13 7.92
N ALA A 31 3.62 0.66 9.03
CA ALA A 31 3.76 2.07 9.38
C ALA A 31 5.13 2.30 10.05
N LYS A 32 5.94 3.18 9.48
CA LYS A 32 7.22 3.62 10.06
C LYS A 32 7.14 5.10 10.36
N GLU A 33 7.46 5.49 11.59
CA GLU A 33 7.57 6.90 11.94
C GLU A 33 8.95 7.42 11.57
N THR A 34 9.03 8.54 10.85
CA THR A 34 10.30 9.16 10.45
C THR A 34 10.13 10.68 10.52
N ASN A 35 10.99 11.34 11.32
CA ASN A 35 10.96 12.80 11.52
C ASN A 35 9.56 13.33 11.87
N GLY A 36 8.84 12.64 12.77
CA GLY A 36 7.49 13.03 13.21
C GLY A 36 6.39 12.85 12.15
N LYS A 37 6.67 12.15 11.05
CA LYS A 37 5.68 11.78 10.01
C LYS A 37 5.56 10.26 9.92
N THR A 38 4.32 9.78 9.90
CA THR A 38 4.03 8.37 9.62
C THR A 38 4.17 8.10 8.13
N ILE A 39 5.14 7.26 7.76
CA ILE A 39 5.36 6.78 6.41
C ILE A 39 4.88 5.34 6.33
N TYR A 40 3.92 5.08 5.45
CA TYR A 40 3.47 3.74 5.17
C TYR A 40 4.39 3.10 4.12
N ASN A 41 4.83 1.88 4.39
CA ASN A 41 5.61 1.05 3.48
C ASN A 41 4.88 -0.28 3.29
N VAL A 42 5.07 -0.92 2.15
CA VAL A 42 4.62 -2.28 1.88
C VAL A 42 5.83 -3.13 1.52
N ARG A 43 5.81 -4.39 1.94
CA ARG A 43 6.86 -5.34 1.56
C ARG A 43 6.65 -5.77 0.12
N CYS A 44 7.57 -5.42 -0.78
CA CYS A 44 7.54 -5.90 -2.15
C CYS A 44 8.03 -7.34 -2.22
N LEU A 45 7.16 -8.29 -2.58
CA LEU A 45 7.55 -9.70 -2.71
C LEU A 45 8.60 -9.94 -3.80
N ILE A 46 8.59 -9.13 -4.87
CA ILE A 46 9.53 -9.27 -6.00
C ILE A 46 10.94 -8.82 -5.63
N ARG A 47 11.06 -7.76 -4.81
CA ARG A 47 12.35 -7.17 -4.42
C ARG A 47 12.81 -7.58 -3.02
N GLU A 48 11.96 -8.27 -2.27
CA GLU A 48 12.17 -8.65 -0.87
C GLU A 48 12.53 -7.48 0.06
N THR A 49 12.12 -6.25 -0.30
CA THR A 49 12.44 -5.02 0.41
C THR A 49 11.17 -4.24 0.75
N ASP A 50 11.20 -3.52 1.88
CA ASP A 50 10.17 -2.53 2.21
C ASP A 50 10.29 -1.31 1.28
N ILE A 51 9.21 -1.01 0.58
CA ILE A 51 9.11 0.15 -0.30
C ILE A 51 7.98 1.04 0.17
N ARG A 52 8.12 2.35 -0.04
CA ARG A 52 7.10 3.32 0.33
C ARG A 52 5.79 3.01 -0.38
N LEU A 53 4.70 2.95 0.38
CA LEU A 53 3.35 2.71 -0.10
C LEU A 53 2.96 3.88 -1.01
N LYS A 54 3.11 3.67 -2.30
CA LYS A 54 2.70 4.56 -3.37
C LYS A 54 1.51 3.93 -4.10
N PRO A 55 0.67 4.74 -4.77
CA PRO A 55 -0.44 4.21 -5.54
C PRO A 55 0.00 3.22 -6.62
N GLU A 56 1.11 3.48 -7.32
CA GLU A 56 1.63 2.54 -8.32
C GLU A 56 2.05 1.20 -7.70
N GLU A 57 2.54 1.22 -6.46
CA GLU A 57 3.01 0.01 -5.77
C GLU A 57 1.84 -0.81 -5.21
N ILE A 58 0.71 -0.17 -4.89
CA ILE A 58 -0.52 -0.87 -4.50
C ILE A 58 -1.06 -1.72 -5.67
N VAL A 59 -0.91 -1.24 -6.90
CA VAL A 59 -1.37 -1.91 -8.13
C VAL A 59 -0.39 -2.98 -8.62
N ARG A 60 0.86 -2.97 -8.14
CA ARG A 60 1.90 -3.94 -8.51
C ARG A 60 2.05 -5.10 -7.52
N GLN A 61 1.45 -5.01 -6.34
CA GLN A 61 1.33 -6.14 -5.41
C GLN A 61 0.21 -7.06 -5.86
#